data_AF-A0A965KY66-F1
#
_entry.id   AF-A0A965KY66-F1
#
_cell.length_a   1.000
_cell.length_b   1.000
_cell.length_c   1.000
_cell.angle_alpha   90.00
_cell.angle_beta   90.00
_cell.angle_gamma   90.00
#
_symmetry.space_group_name_H-M   'P 1'
#
loop_
_entity.id
_entity.type
_entity.pdbx_description
1 polymer ?
#
loop_
_entity_poly.entity_id
_entity_poly.type
_entity_poly.pdbx_seq_one_letter_code
_entity_poly.pdbx_strand_id
1 'polypeptide(L)'
;MSISQTALTIGIDVGGTKVLAGVVDSQGQIIFRVRKDTPKNGGPELVQVISEIVNEINQDPKFAGQIKGVGLSWAGLISSDRSTIIDSPNISNCTNFPIGKLISEKVNLPVIVENDASAALWAEFKFGAAKDFNPVMFFIIGTGMGGGLIVDGNLHRGYSGAGAEFGHMIVQKDGQLCGCGTKGCIEQYASGSALLRMARELIQERPAQSANLLQRVENKPENLTGNILTTAARENDEIALAAFKRQADWLGLAMASYTLILDPQAIIIGGGVVDAGDLLIKPAAEAMVKYMPFGKDRNIPKVLAAKFGNDAGLVGAANLARD
;
A
#
# COMPACT_ATOMS: atom_id res chain seq x y z
N MET A 1 -12.41 -24.61 -2.59
CA MET A 1 -12.47 -25.19 -3.95
C MET A 1 -11.59 -24.31 -4.82
N SER A 2 -10.55 -24.85 -5.44
CA SER A 2 -9.67 -24.05 -6.31
C SER A 2 -10.45 -23.66 -7.57
N ILE A 3 -10.46 -22.37 -7.88
CA ILE A 3 -11.10 -21.81 -9.07
C ILE A 3 -10.17 -22.05 -10.27
N SER A 4 -10.72 -22.27 -11.47
CA SER A 4 -9.90 -22.43 -12.69
C SER A 4 -8.94 -21.25 -12.87
N GLN A 5 -7.66 -21.51 -13.17
CA GLN A 5 -6.65 -20.46 -13.37
C GLN A 5 -6.98 -19.50 -14.53
N THR A 6 -7.93 -19.85 -15.40
CA THR A 6 -8.41 -19.01 -16.51
C THR A 6 -9.68 -18.21 -16.18
N ALA A 7 -10.19 -18.30 -14.96
CA ALA A 7 -11.45 -17.66 -14.58
C ALA A 7 -11.35 -16.14 -14.44
N LEU A 8 -12.43 -15.44 -14.80
CA LEU A 8 -12.62 -14.04 -14.44
C LEU A 8 -12.95 -13.93 -12.94
N THR A 9 -12.35 -12.96 -12.28
CA THR A 9 -12.64 -12.62 -10.88
C THR A 9 -12.88 -11.13 -10.75
N ILE A 10 -13.58 -10.72 -9.70
CA ILE A 10 -13.79 -9.31 -9.39
C ILE A 10 -12.80 -8.90 -8.31
N GLY A 11 -11.98 -7.90 -8.58
CA GLY A 11 -11.20 -7.19 -7.56
C GLY A 11 -11.94 -5.94 -7.14
N ILE A 12 -11.94 -5.64 -5.84
CA ILE A 12 -12.55 -4.43 -5.30
C ILE A 12 -11.56 -3.77 -4.34
N ASP A 13 -11.12 -2.57 -4.67
CA ASP A 13 -10.37 -1.70 -3.78
C ASP A 13 -11.32 -0.82 -2.97
N VAL A 14 -11.33 -1.01 -1.65
CA VAL A 14 -12.26 -0.37 -0.73
C VAL A 14 -11.54 0.74 0.04
N GLY A 15 -11.72 1.98 -0.39
CA GLY A 15 -11.19 3.16 0.28
C GLY A 15 -12.23 3.89 1.12
N GLY A 16 -11.80 4.84 1.95
CA GLY A 16 -12.70 5.64 2.82
C GLY A 16 -13.69 6.54 2.05
N THR A 17 -13.41 6.86 0.79
CA THR A 17 -14.25 7.75 -0.03
C THR A 17 -14.84 7.09 -1.27
N LYS A 18 -14.23 6.02 -1.77
CA LYS A 18 -14.65 5.33 -2.99
C LYS A 18 -14.46 3.82 -2.87
N VAL A 19 -15.34 3.09 -3.55
CA VAL A 19 -15.22 1.67 -3.84
C VAL A 19 -14.95 1.53 -5.34
N LEU A 20 -13.78 1.02 -5.70
CA LEU A 20 -13.39 0.78 -7.09
C LEU A 20 -13.37 -0.72 -7.34
N ALA A 21 -14.26 -1.20 -8.21
CA ALA A 21 -14.30 -2.60 -8.60
C ALA A 21 -13.90 -2.78 -10.06
N GLY A 22 -13.36 -3.95 -10.39
CA GLY A 22 -13.06 -4.32 -11.76
C GLY A 22 -13.06 -5.82 -11.97
N VAL A 23 -13.43 -6.22 -13.18
CA VAL A 23 -13.28 -7.61 -13.63
C VAL A 23 -11.84 -7.79 -14.11
N VAL A 24 -11.17 -8.81 -13.61
CA VAL A 24 -9.75 -9.08 -13.88
C VAL A 24 -9.61 -10.47 -14.47
N ASP A 25 -8.82 -10.58 -15.54
CA ASP A 25 -8.50 -11.85 -16.18
C ASP A 25 -7.32 -12.59 -15.51
N SER A 26 -6.95 -13.74 -16.06
CA SER A 26 -5.85 -14.57 -15.55
C SER A 26 -4.45 -13.96 -15.70
N GLN A 27 -4.32 -12.91 -16.51
CA GLN A 27 -3.08 -12.19 -16.79
C GLN A 27 -2.96 -10.92 -15.95
N GLY A 28 -3.96 -10.63 -15.09
CA GLY A 28 -4.00 -9.42 -14.28
C GLY A 28 -4.50 -8.19 -15.03
N GLN A 29 -5.07 -8.35 -16.23
CA GLN A 29 -5.65 -7.24 -16.97
C GLN A 29 -7.06 -6.93 -16.46
N ILE A 30 -7.32 -5.64 -16.21
CA ILE A 30 -8.65 -5.14 -15.86
C ILE A 30 -9.44 -4.92 -17.15
N ILE A 31 -10.48 -5.73 -17.37
CA ILE A 31 -11.32 -5.69 -18.59
C ILE A 31 -12.58 -4.84 -18.42
N PHE A 32 -12.97 -4.55 -17.18
CA PHE A 32 -14.12 -3.71 -16.84
C PHE A 32 -13.87 -3.00 -15.52
N ARG A 33 -14.41 -1.78 -15.36
CA ARG A 33 -14.32 -1.01 -14.12
C ARG A 33 -15.65 -0.36 -13.78
N VAL A 34 -15.93 -0.30 -12.49
CA VAL A 34 -17.03 0.48 -11.91
C VAL A 34 -16.56 1.14 -10.63
N ARG A 35 -17.01 2.38 -10.40
CA ARG A 35 -16.71 3.15 -9.20
C ARG A 35 -18.01 3.57 -8.55
N LYS A 36 -18.16 3.31 -7.25
CA LYS A 36 -19.20 3.91 -6.41
C LYS A 36 -18.55 4.65 -5.24
N ASP A 37 -19.28 5.55 -4.60
CA ASP A 37 -18.80 6.22 -3.40
C ASP A 37 -18.95 5.30 -2.19
N THR A 38 -18.02 5.41 -1.24
CA THR A 38 -18.10 4.66 0.02
C THR A 38 -19.18 5.28 0.91
N PRO A 39 -20.17 4.51 1.39
CA PRO A 39 -21.21 5.04 2.25
C PRO A 39 -20.61 5.54 3.57
N LYS A 40 -21.07 6.70 4.04
CA LYS A 40 -20.55 7.35 5.26
C LYS A 40 -20.63 6.48 6.50
N ASN A 41 -21.66 5.64 6.59
CA ASN A 41 -21.88 4.77 7.74
C ASN A 41 -21.11 3.44 7.66
N GLY A 42 -20.49 3.11 6.52
CA GLY A 42 -19.76 1.85 6.33
C GLY A 42 -20.61 0.60 6.64
N GLY A 43 -20.01 -0.41 7.27
CA GLY A 43 -20.70 -1.59 7.82
C GLY A 43 -21.73 -2.23 6.87
N PRO A 44 -23.01 -2.38 7.29
CA PRO A 44 -24.06 -2.97 6.46
C PRO A 44 -24.37 -2.21 5.15
N GLU A 45 -24.27 -0.88 5.13
CA GLU A 45 -24.48 -0.09 3.90
C GLU A 45 -23.38 -0.40 2.88
N LEU A 46 -22.15 -0.56 3.34
CA LEU A 46 -21.03 -0.92 2.47
C LEU A 46 -21.20 -2.34 1.90
N VAL A 47 -21.66 -3.30 2.70
CA VAL A 47 -22.03 -4.64 2.21
C VAL A 47 -23.06 -4.56 1.09
N GLN A 48 -24.06 -3.69 1.24
CA GLN A 48 -25.10 -3.51 0.22
C GLN A 48 -24.50 -2.93 -1.07
N VAL A 49 -23.71 -1.86 -0.98
CA VAL A 49 -23.06 -1.22 -2.15
C VAL A 49 -22.16 -2.21 -2.89
N ILE A 50 -21.35 -2.99 -2.17
CA ILE A 50 -20.46 -3.98 -2.79
C ILE A 50 -21.26 -5.11 -3.43
N SER A 51 -22.30 -5.61 -2.76
CA SER A 51 -23.15 -6.68 -3.31
C SER A 51 -23.88 -6.25 -4.58
N GLU A 52 -24.35 -5.00 -4.63
CA GLU A 52 -24.95 -4.43 -5.84
C GLU A 52 -23.96 -4.35 -7.00
N ILE A 53 -22.73 -3.90 -6.74
CA ILE A 53 -21.67 -3.86 -7.76
C ILE A 53 -21.42 -5.26 -8.34
N VAL A 54 -21.27 -6.26 -7.46
CA VAL A 54 -21.01 -7.64 -7.89
C VAL A 54 -22.19 -8.20 -8.70
N ASN A 55 -23.41 -7.97 -8.24
CA ASN A 55 -24.61 -8.43 -8.95
C ASN A 55 -24.79 -7.74 -10.31
N GLU A 56 -24.52 -6.44 -10.39
CA GLU A 56 -24.52 -5.67 -11.65
C GLU A 56 -23.54 -6.28 -12.66
N ILE A 57 -22.30 -6.55 -12.23
CA ILE A 57 -21.29 -7.20 -13.08
C ILE A 57 -21.74 -8.60 -13.50
N ASN A 58 -22.30 -9.39 -12.59
CA ASN A 58 -22.71 -10.77 -12.88
C ASN A 58 -23.96 -10.86 -13.77
N GLN A 59 -24.77 -9.79 -13.84
CA GLN A 59 -25.92 -9.66 -14.73
C GLN A 59 -25.53 -9.13 -16.12
N ASP A 60 -24.35 -8.52 -16.29
CA ASP A 60 -23.85 -8.12 -17.60
C ASP A 60 -23.66 -9.37 -18.49
N PRO A 61 -24.30 -9.44 -19.67
CA PRO A 61 -24.18 -10.59 -20.58
C PRO A 61 -22.74 -10.93 -20.97
N LYS A 62 -21.81 -9.97 -20.90
CA LYS A 62 -20.38 -10.20 -21.17
C LYS A 62 -19.68 -11.06 -20.12
N PHE A 63 -20.17 -11.05 -18.87
CA PHE A 63 -19.52 -11.70 -17.73
C PHE A 63 -20.39 -12.76 -17.04
N ALA A 64 -21.69 -12.81 -17.37
CA ALA A 64 -22.64 -13.75 -16.81
C ALA A 64 -22.12 -15.20 -16.83
N GLY A 65 -22.08 -15.84 -15.65
CA GLY A 65 -21.61 -17.21 -15.46
C GLY A 65 -20.08 -17.41 -15.50
N GLN A 66 -19.31 -16.37 -15.81
CA GLN A 66 -17.84 -16.43 -15.94
C GLN A 66 -17.11 -16.01 -14.67
N ILE A 67 -17.70 -15.12 -13.86
CA ILE A 67 -17.11 -14.70 -12.58
C ILE A 67 -17.11 -15.86 -11.59
N LYS A 68 -15.95 -16.15 -11.00
CA LYS A 68 -15.79 -17.28 -10.06
C LYS A 68 -15.48 -16.89 -8.61
N GLY A 69 -15.11 -15.64 -8.36
CA GLY A 69 -14.78 -15.17 -7.02
C GLY A 69 -14.65 -13.65 -6.96
N VAL A 70 -14.72 -13.12 -5.74
CA VAL A 70 -14.58 -11.70 -5.43
C VAL A 70 -13.47 -11.52 -4.40
N GLY A 71 -12.53 -10.62 -4.66
CA GLY A 71 -11.49 -10.24 -3.72
C GLY A 71 -11.63 -8.78 -3.31
N LEU A 72 -11.57 -8.52 -2.00
CA LEU A 72 -11.57 -7.18 -1.44
C LEU A 72 -10.16 -6.81 -0.97
N SER A 73 -9.63 -5.70 -1.49
CA SER A 73 -8.46 -4.99 -0.97
C SER A 73 -8.93 -3.94 0.03
N TRP A 74 -8.40 -4.00 1.25
CA TRP A 74 -8.90 -3.23 2.37
C TRP A 74 -7.77 -2.62 3.21
N ALA A 75 -7.83 -1.31 3.44
CA ALA A 75 -6.93 -0.62 4.35
C ALA A 75 -7.33 -0.92 5.82
N GLY A 76 -6.61 -1.82 6.48
CA GLY A 76 -6.87 -2.22 7.86
C GLY A 76 -6.30 -3.58 8.23
N LEU A 77 -6.61 -4.03 9.44
CA LEU A 77 -6.20 -5.34 9.94
C LEU A 77 -7.21 -6.41 9.53
N ILE A 78 -6.76 -7.41 8.79
CA ILE A 78 -7.61 -8.50 8.30
C ILE A 78 -7.30 -9.77 9.06
N SER A 79 -8.34 -10.46 9.52
CA SER A 79 -8.17 -11.68 10.29
C SER A 79 -7.57 -12.83 9.46
N SER A 80 -7.05 -13.85 10.14
CA SER A 80 -6.48 -15.04 9.52
C SER A 80 -7.47 -15.76 8.59
N ASP A 81 -8.78 -15.61 8.82
CA ASP A 81 -9.86 -16.21 8.00
C ASP A 81 -10.04 -15.57 6.60
N ARG A 82 -9.35 -14.45 6.31
CA ARG A 82 -9.51 -13.66 5.06
C ARG A 82 -10.97 -13.26 4.79
N SER A 83 -11.75 -12.99 5.84
CA SER A 83 -13.18 -12.66 5.74
C SER A 83 -13.60 -11.56 6.71
N THR A 84 -12.94 -11.50 7.87
CA THR A 84 -13.27 -10.56 8.95
C THR A 84 -12.30 -9.39 9.00
N ILE A 85 -12.84 -8.16 9.00
CA ILE A 85 -12.09 -6.94 9.31
C ILE A 85 -11.93 -6.89 10.83
N ILE A 86 -10.70 -6.94 11.33
CA ILE A 86 -10.42 -6.77 12.76
C ILE A 86 -10.57 -5.28 13.11
N ASP A 87 -9.92 -4.42 12.35
CA ASP A 87 -9.96 -2.98 12.54
C ASP A 87 -9.84 -2.22 11.22
N SER A 88 -10.46 -1.03 11.17
CA SER A 88 -10.60 -0.20 9.97
C SER A 88 -10.40 1.27 10.32
N PRO A 89 -9.26 1.89 9.96
CA PRO A 89 -8.98 3.28 10.32
C PRO A 89 -9.85 4.29 9.57
N ASN A 90 -10.33 3.94 8.37
CA ASN A 90 -10.91 4.91 7.42
C ASN A 90 -12.40 4.70 7.12
N ILE A 91 -13.01 3.61 7.62
CA ILE A 91 -14.40 3.25 7.34
C ILE A 91 -15.09 2.87 8.64
N SER A 92 -16.16 3.61 8.97
CA SER A 92 -16.97 3.44 10.17
C SER A 92 -17.66 2.06 10.22
N ASN A 93 -17.94 1.59 11.44
CA ASN A 93 -18.72 0.38 11.70
C ASN A 93 -18.16 -0.90 11.06
N CYS A 94 -16.84 -1.00 10.95
CA CYS A 94 -16.14 -2.16 10.37
C CYS A 94 -15.18 -2.87 11.34
N THR A 95 -15.22 -2.57 12.65
CA THR A 95 -14.41 -3.30 13.65
C THR A 95 -15.03 -4.66 13.94
N ASN A 96 -14.21 -5.72 13.95
CA ASN A 96 -14.64 -7.13 14.08
C ASN A 96 -15.82 -7.50 13.15
N PHE A 97 -15.77 -7.02 11.91
CA PHE A 97 -16.90 -7.09 10.98
C PHE A 97 -16.69 -8.20 9.93
N PRO A 98 -17.56 -9.22 9.86
CA PRO A 98 -17.40 -10.38 8.98
C PRO A 98 -17.86 -10.07 7.54
N ILE A 99 -17.26 -9.06 6.92
CA ILE A 99 -17.70 -8.50 5.65
C ILE A 99 -17.68 -9.52 4.50
N GLY A 100 -16.64 -10.37 4.45
CA GLY A 100 -16.49 -11.38 3.40
C GLY A 100 -17.65 -12.36 3.40
N LYS A 101 -18.02 -12.87 4.58
CA LYS A 101 -19.18 -13.75 4.76
C LYS A 101 -20.49 -13.08 4.33
N LEU A 102 -20.75 -11.86 4.80
CA LEU A 102 -22.00 -11.14 4.52
C LEU A 102 -22.19 -10.85 3.03
N ILE A 103 -21.11 -10.51 2.32
CA ILE A 103 -21.16 -10.32 0.87
C ILE A 103 -21.33 -11.66 0.17
N SER A 104 -20.58 -12.69 0.56
CA SER A 104 -20.64 -14.02 -0.05
C SER A 104 -22.06 -14.59 -0.04
N GLU A 105 -22.79 -14.46 1.08
CA GLU A 105 -24.19 -14.86 1.21
C GLU A 105 -25.13 -14.08 0.26
N LYS A 106 -24.87 -12.80 0.00
CA LYS A 106 -25.70 -11.95 -0.88
C LYS A 106 -25.45 -12.17 -2.37
N VAL A 107 -24.23 -12.53 -2.76
CA VAL A 107 -23.84 -12.65 -4.18
C VAL A 107 -23.68 -14.11 -4.64
N ASN A 108 -23.76 -15.07 -3.72
CA ASN A 108 -23.57 -16.50 -3.96
C ASN A 108 -22.24 -16.82 -4.69
N LEU A 109 -21.17 -16.13 -4.30
CA LEU A 109 -19.81 -16.33 -4.79
C LEU A 109 -18.83 -16.41 -3.61
N PRO A 110 -17.70 -17.13 -3.75
CA PRO A 110 -16.59 -17.03 -2.82
C PRO A 110 -16.10 -15.59 -2.72
N VAL A 111 -15.93 -15.10 -1.50
CA VAL A 111 -15.37 -13.78 -1.21
C VAL A 111 -14.18 -13.94 -0.30
N ILE A 112 -13.07 -13.29 -0.66
CA ILE A 112 -11.93 -13.13 0.23
C ILE A 112 -11.67 -11.65 0.49
N VAL A 113 -11.03 -11.37 1.61
CA VAL A 113 -10.59 -10.06 2.03
C VAL A 113 -9.10 -10.13 2.31
N GLU A 114 -8.37 -9.12 1.85
CA GLU A 114 -6.95 -8.96 2.13
C GLU A 114 -6.62 -7.51 2.43
N ASN A 115 -5.59 -7.34 3.26
CA ASN A 115 -4.96 -6.05 3.49
C ASN A 115 -4.48 -5.42 2.16
N ASP A 116 -4.68 -4.12 1.99
CA ASP A 116 -4.37 -3.37 0.77
C ASP A 116 -2.90 -3.48 0.32
N ALA A 117 -1.94 -3.35 1.26
CA ALA A 117 -0.52 -3.49 0.98
C ALA A 117 -0.16 -4.93 0.57
N SER A 118 -0.76 -5.92 1.23
CA SER A 118 -0.58 -7.34 0.90
C SER A 118 -1.17 -7.70 -0.47
N ALA A 119 -2.37 -7.19 -0.78
CA ALA A 119 -2.98 -7.34 -2.10
C ALA A 119 -2.12 -6.67 -3.18
N ALA A 120 -1.66 -5.44 -2.96
CA ALA A 120 -0.78 -4.74 -3.89
C ALA A 120 0.53 -5.49 -4.14
N LEU A 121 1.17 -6.02 -3.09
CA LEU A 121 2.35 -6.90 -3.25
C LEU A 121 2.02 -8.15 -4.07
N TRP A 122 0.85 -8.75 -3.86
CA TRP A 122 0.46 -9.93 -4.63
C TRP A 122 0.36 -9.66 -6.14
N ALA A 123 -0.18 -8.50 -6.54
CA ALA A 123 -0.19 -8.08 -7.94
C ALA A 123 1.24 -7.93 -8.49
N GLU A 124 2.12 -7.26 -7.74
CA GLU A 124 3.52 -7.09 -8.13
C GLU A 124 4.28 -8.42 -8.24
N PHE A 125 3.95 -9.37 -7.38
CA PHE A 125 4.56 -10.71 -7.38
C PHE A 125 4.06 -11.58 -8.52
N LYS A 126 2.77 -11.52 -8.85
CA LYS A 126 2.24 -12.32 -9.94
C LYS A 126 2.59 -11.77 -11.31
N PHE A 127 2.60 -10.44 -11.44
CA PHE A 127 2.59 -9.79 -12.76
C PHE A 127 3.58 -8.64 -12.89
N GLY A 128 4.20 -8.19 -11.81
CA GLY A 128 4.90 -6.89 -11.75
C GLY A 128 6.39 -6.97 -11.45
N ALA A 129 6.85 -6.04 -10.61
CA ALA A 129 8.26 -5.87 -10.27
C ALA A 129 8.81 -6.95 -9.33
N ALA A 130 7.94 -7.69 -8.63
CA ALA A 130 8.34 -8.69 -7.63
C ALA A 130 8.42 -10.13 -8.18
N LYS A 131 8.05 -10.36 -9.44
CA LYS A 131 7.80 -11.71 -10.01
C LYS A 131 8.94 -12.73 -9.92
N ASP A 132 10.18 -12.26 -9.95
CA ASP A 132 11.38 -13.12 -10.00
C ASP A 132 12.08 -13.19 -8.63
N PHE A 133 11.43 -12.73 -7.56
CA PHE A 133 12.04 -12.58 -6.24
C PHE A 133 11.29 -13.33 -5.14
N ASN A 134 12.03 -14.04 -4.29
CA ASN A 134 11.53 -14.71 -3.10
C ASN A 134 12.70 -15.00 -2.13
N PRO A 135 12.65 -14.57 -0.85
CA PRO A 135 11.61 -13.74 -0.26
C PRO A 135 11.64 -12.32 -0.83
N VAL A 136 10.49 -11.65 -0.84
CA VAL A 136 10.35 -10.28 -1.34
C VAL A 136 9.48 -9.44 -0.43
N MET A 137 9.97 -8.25 -0.10
CA MET A 137 9.28 -7.27 0.72
C MET A 137 8.61 -6.20 -0.14
N PHE A 138 7.55 -5.61 0.40
CA PHE A 138 6.87 -4.46 -0.17
C PHE A 138 6.67 -3.37 0.88
N PHE A 139 6.90 -2.12 0.49
CA PHE A 139 6.42 -0.94 1.18
C PHE A 139 5.45 -0.20 0.27
N ILE A 140 4.23 0.04 0.74
CA ILE A 140 3.32 1.00 0.09
C ILE A 140 3.40 2.32 0.83
N ILE A 141 3.83 3.37 0.15
CA ILE A 141 4.10 4.68 0.75
C ILE A 141 3.16 5.70 0.10
N GLY A 142 2.23 6.20 0.91
CA GLY A 142 1.28 7.26 0.54
C GLY A 142 1.21 8.27 1.68
N THR A 143 0.01 8.65 2.10
CA THR A 143 -0.17 9.46 3.33
C THR A 143 0.46 8.77 4.54
N GLY A 144 0.27 7.45 4.65
CA GLY A 144 0.90 6.56 5.64
C GLY A 144 1.88 5.58 5.00
N MET A 145 2.15 4.48 5.70
CA MET A 145 3.04 3.41 5.23
C MET A 145 2.45 2.03 5.59
N GLY A 146 2.25 1.19 4.57
CA GLY A 146 1.89 -0.22 4.74
C GLY A 146 3.01 -1.15 4.29
N GLY A 147 2.87 -2.43 4.60
CA GLY A 147 3.87 -3.44 4.26
C GLY A 147 3.27 -4.75 3.78
N GLY A 148 4.09 -5.54 3.10
CA GLY A 148 3.75 -6.89 2.69
C GLY A 148 5.00 -7.75 2.55
N LEU A 149 4.87 -9.06 2.73
CA LEU A 149 5.97 -10.00 2.62
C LEU A 149 5.51 -11.25 1.89
N ILE A 150 6.36 -11.74 0.98
CA ILE A 150 6.25 -13.06 0.38
C ILE A 150 7.43 -13.91 0.80
N VAL A 151 7.13 -15.13 1.23
CA VAL A 151 8.08 -16.18 1.58
C VAL A 151 7.58 -17.48 0.95
N ASP A 152 8.47 -18.25 0.33
CA ASP A 152 8.15 -19.52 -0.31
C ASP A 152 6.98 -19.42 -1.31
N GLY A 153 6.90 -18.28 -2.01
CA GLY A 153 5.88 -17.99 -3.03
C GLY A 153 4.49 -17.67 -2.48
N ASN A 154 4.35 -17.50 -1.16
CA ASN A 154 3.08 -17.23 -0.49
C ASN A 154 3.13 -15.92 0.30
N LEU A 155 1.98 -15.25 0.42
CA LEU A 155 1.83 -14.10 1.33
C LEU A 155 2.07 -14.54 2.79
N HIS A 156 3.03 -13.91 3.45
CA HIS A 156 3.29 -14.11 4.86
C HIS A 156 2.35 -13.22 5.70
N ARG A 157 1.30 -13.82 6.26
CA ARG A 157 0.28 -13.11 7.06
C ARG A 157 0.43 -13.24 8.57
N GLY A 158 1.37 -14.05 9.04
CA GLY A 158 1.52 -14.39 10.46
C GLY A 158 0.32 -15.17 11.03
N TYR A 159 0.33 -15.39 12.34
CA TYR A 159 -0.70 -16.20 13.04
C TYR A 159 -2.09 -15.55 12.98
N SER A 160 -2.19 -14.26 13.29
CA SER A 160 -3.48 -13.55 13.40
C SER A 160 -3.96 -12.93 12.09
N GLY A 161 -3.20 -13.02 11.00
CA GLY A 161 -3.46 -12.30 9.75
C GLY A 161 -2.86 -10.88 9.67
N ALA A 162 -2.20 -10.42 10.74
CA ALA A 162 -1.62 -9.08 10.90
C ALA A 162 -0.07 -9.06 10.80
N GLY A 163 0.50 -9.94 9.98
CA GLY A 163 1.93 -9.96 9.69
C GLY A 163 2.36 -8.83 8.74
N ALA A 164 3.65 -8.55 8.69
CA ALA A 164 4.25 -7.59 7.75
C ALA A 164 3.75 -6.13 7.85
N GLU A 165 3.28 -5.71 9.03
CA GLU A 165 2.94 -4.32 9.38
C GLU A 165 4.19 -3.42 9.53
N PHE A 166 5.00 -3.36 8.47
CA PHE A 166 6.32 -2.74 8.48
C PHE A 166 6.29 -1.22 8.74
N GLY A 167 5.17 -0.54 8.48
CA GLY A 167 5.01 0.88 8.81
C GLY A 167 5.09 1.17 10.32
N HIS A 168 4.81 0.16 11.15
CA HIS A 168 4.66 0.31 12.59
C HIS A 168 5.85 -0.16 13.43
N MET A 169 6.94 -0.63 12.81
CA MET A 169 8.19 -0.87 13.54
C MET A 169 8.70 0.40 14.20
N ILE A 170 9.00 0.31 15.50
CA ILE A 170 9.56 1.41 16.28
C ILE A 170 11.02 1.58 15.91
N VAL A 171 11.35 2.67 15.22
CA VAL A 171 12.73 3.03 14.82
C VAL A 171 13.33 4.12 15.69
N GLN A 172 12.48 4.85 16.42
CA GLN A 172 12.89 5.93 17.31
C GLN A 172 12.14 5.81 18.63
N LYS A 173 12.80 5.30 19.68
CA LYS A 173 12.22 5.26 21.02
C LYS A 173 11.78 6.67 21.43
N ASP A 174 10.59 6.77 22.02
CA ASP A 174 9.97 8.01 22.48
C ASP A 174 9.77 9.06 21.37
N GLY A 175 9.70 8.60 20.12
CA GLY A 175 9.54 9.42 18.93
C GLY A 175 8.13 9.99 18.72
N GLN A 176 7.83 10.30 17.46
CA GLN A 176 6.56 10.90 17.04
C GLN A 176 5.39 9.94 17.33
N LEU A 177 4.26 10.49 17.77
CA LEU A 177 3.02 9.72 17.95
C LEU A 177 2.49 9.25 16.59
N CYS A 178 2.28 7.95 16.45
CA CYS A 178 1.69 7.33 15.27
C CYS A 178 0.17 7.15 15.47
N GLY A 179 -0.58 7.11 14.36
CA GLY A 179 -2.02 6.87 14.36
C GLY A 179 -2.41 5.52 15.00
N CYS A 180 -1.50 4.55 15.05
CA CYS A 180 -1.72 3.27 15.74
C CYS A 180 -1.69 3.38 17.29
N GLY A 181 -1.42 4.57 17.84
CA GLY A 181 -1.36 4.82 19.29
C GLY A 181 0.02 4.65 19.92
N THR A 182 1.01 4.15 19.17
CA THR A 182 2.40 3.99 19.64
C THR A 182 3.27 5.19 19.24
N LYS A 183 4.44 5.35 19.87
CA LYS A 183 5.44 6.37 19.50
C LYS A 183 6.61 5.75 18.76
N GLY A 184 7.10 6.44 17.73
CA GLY A 184 8.37 6.10 17.08
C GLY A 184 8.28 5.17 15.88
N CYS A 185 7.09 4.88 15.39
CA CYS A 185 6.88 4.06 14.18
C CYS A 185 7.55 4.68 12.95
N ILE A 186 8.16 3.87 12.10
CA ILE A 186 8.83 4.33 10.86
C ILE A 186 7.89 5.10 9.93
N GLU A 187 6.59 4.81 9.91
CA GLU A 187 5.59 5.58 9.16
C GLU A 187 5.69 7.08 9.46
N GLN A 188 5.95 7.45 10.72
CA GLN A 188 6.07 8.85 11.11
C GLN A 188 7.31 9.52 10.53
N TYR A 189 8.25 8.80 9.94
CA TYR A 189 9.49 9.35 9.40
C TYR A 189 9.67 9.10 7.90
N ALA A 190 9.02 8.08 7.34
CA ALA A 190 9.20 7.70 5.95
C ALA A 190 7.92 7.71 5.10
N SER A 191 6.76 8.09 5.66
CA SER A 191 5.53 8.32 4.89
C SER A 191 5.51 9.65 4.13
N GLY A 192 4.54 9.85 3.23
CA GLY A 192 4.30 11.13 2.58
C GLY A 192 3.88 12.23 3.57
N SER A 193 3.15 11.89 4.63
CA SER A 193 2.86 12.85 5.71
C SER A 193 4.13 13.28 6.43
N ALA A 194 5.07 12.35 6.63
CA ALA A 194 6.37 12.65 7.21
C ALA A 194 7.19 13.59 6.31
N LEU A 195 7.21 13.34 4.99
CA LEU A 195 7.88 14.21 4.02
C LEU A 195 7.36 15.65 4.09
N LEU A 196 6.03 15.85 4.10
CA LEU A 196 5.44 17.19 4.17
C LEU A 196 5.77 17.88 5.50
N ARG A 197 5.77 17.13 6.61
CA ARG A 197 6.15 17.68 7.91
C ARG A 197 7.64 18.07 7.93
N MET A 198 8.53 17.22 7.43
CA MET A 198 9.97 17.51 7.34
C MET A 198 10.25 18.74 6.48
N ALA A 199 9.54 18.92 5.36
CA ALA A 199 9.66 20.11 4.55
C ALA A 199 9.26 21.38 5.33
N ARG A 200 8.16 21.34 6.09
CA ARG A 200 7.73 22.47 6.93
C ARG A 200 8.71 22.78 8.06
N GLU A 201 9.27 21.74 8.70
CA GLU A 201 10.33 21.88 9.70
C GLU A 201 11.57 22.55 9.08
N LEU A 202 12.01 22.09 7.91
CA LEU A 202 13.16 22.65 7.19
C LEU A 202 12.93 24.11 6.75
N ILE A 203 11.69 24.48 6.40
CA ILE A 203 11.35 25.88 6.10
C ILE A 203 11.62 26.78 7.31
N GLN A 204 11.27 26.32 8.50
CA GLN A 204 11.48 27.07 9.75
C GLN A 204 12.96 27.09 10.15
N GLU A 205 13.66 25.98 9.98
CA GLU A 205 15.10 25.84 10.28
C GLU A 205 15.98 26.66 9.33
N ARG A 206 15.54 26.83 8.06
CA ARG A 206 16.33 27.47 6.99
C ARG A 206 15.55 28.53 6.21
N PRO A 207 15.10 29.63 6.84
CA PRO A 207 14.24 30.61 6.17
C PRO A 207 14.87 31.23 4.91
N ALA A 208 16.18 31.48 4.93
CA ALA A 208 16.91 32.07 3.80
C ALA A 208 16.90 31.21 2.53
N GLN A 209 16.78 29.89 2.66
CA GLN A 209 16.76 28.94 1.55
C GLN A 209 15.34 28.59 1.08
N SER A 210 14.32 29.09 1.79
CA SER A 210 12.93 28.62 1.62
C SER A 210 12.09 29.46 0.67
N ALA A 211 12.62 30.58 0.18
CA ALA A 211 11.85 31.55 -0.61
C ALA A 211 11.24 30.93 -1.89
N ASN A 212 12.00 30.08 -2.62
CA ASN A 212 11.51 29.44 -3.84
C ASN A 212 10.32 28.51 -3.54
N LEU A 213 10.48 27.60 -2.59
CA LEU A 213 9.42 26.68 -2.19
C LEU A 213 8.19 27.41 -1.65
N LEU A 214 8.38 28.44 -0.81
CA LEU A 214 7.29 29.24 -0.24
C LEU A 214 6.46 29.97 -1.30
N GLN A 215 7.11 30.48 -2.36
CA GLN A 215 6.42 31.16 -3.44
C GLN A 215 5.41 30.23 -4.16
N ARG A 216 5.72 28.94 -4.27
CA ARG A 216 4.85 27.92 -4.91
C ARG A 216 3.58 27.62 -4.10
N VAL A 217 3.54 28.06 -2.85
CA VAL A 217 2.44 27.80 -1.91
C VAL A 217 1.88 29.09 -1.32
N GLU A 218 2.00 30.21 -2.03
CA GLU A 218 1.49 31.53 -1.59
C GLU A 218 2.00 31.95 -0.20
N ASN A 219 3.24 31.57 0.13
CA ASN A 219 3.86 31.77 1.44
C ASN A 219 3.13 31.08 2.61
N LYS A 220 2.34 30.04 2.32
CA LYS A 220 1.58 29.23 3.27
C LYS A 220 2.09 27.79 3.27
N PRO A 221 3.06 27.42 4.13
CA PRO A 221 3.62 26.06 4.19
C PRO A 221 2.59 24.93 4.36
N GLU A 222 1.42 25.23 4.92
CA GLU A 222 0.28 24.32 5.05
C GLU A 222 -0.24 23.83 3.69
N ASN A 223 -0.11 24.64 2.63
CA ASN A 223 -0.55 24.32 1.27
C ASN A 223 0.41 23.39 0.51
N LEU A 224 1.53 22.97 1.13
CA LEU A 224 2.43 21.99 0.53
C LEU A 224 1.70 20.68 0.25
N THR A 225 1.93 20.14 -0.95
CA THR A 225 1.49 18.81 -1.38
C THR A 225 2.70 18.00 -1.85
N GLY A 226 2.55 16.68 -1.88
CA GLY A 226 3.61 15.80 -2.41
C GLY A 226 4.02 16.17 -3.84
N ASN A 227 3.04 16.50 -4.70
CA ASN A 227 3.32 16.92 -6.08
C ASN A 227 4.13 18.21 -6.15
N ILE A 228 3.82 19.21 -5.32
CA ILE A 228 4.58 20.46 -5.28
C ILE A 228 6.02 20.20 -4.84
N LEU A 229 6.22 19.38 -3.80
CA LEU A 229 7.57 19.03 -3.33
C LEU A 229 8.36 18.24 -4.38
N THR A 230 7.74 17.25 -5.02
CA THR A 230 8.38 16.47 -6.08
C THR A 230 8.81 17.35 -7.25
N THR A 231 7.94 18.26 -7.70
CA THR A 231 8.28 19.22 -8.77
C THR A 231 9.39 20.17 -8.34
N ALA A 232 9.31 20.75 -7.15
CA ALA A 232 10.34 21.64 -6.63
C ALA A 232 11.71 20.94 -6.52
N ALA A 233 11.74 19.69 -6.03
CA ALA A 233 12.96 18.90 -5.95
C ALA A 233 13.57 18.61 -7.33
N ARG A 234 12.75 18.32 -8.35
CA ARG A 234 13.20 18.17 -9.75
C ARG A 234 13.79 19.46 -10.32
N GLU A 235 13.31 20.60 -9.84
CA GLU A 235 13.80 21.93 -10.18
C GLU A 235 14.95 22.40 -9.27
N ASN A 236 15.56 21.48 -8.51
CA ASN A 236 16.69 21.70 -7.60
C ASN A 236 16.42 22.62 -6.42
N ASP A 237 15.16 22.70 -5.94
CA ASP A 237 14.85 23.39 -4.69
C ASP A 237 15.56 22.71 -3.50
N GLU A 238 16.34 23.49 -2.74
CA GLU A 238 17.19 22.98 -1.68
C GLU A 238 16.40 22.35 -0.52
N ILE A 239 15.27 22.95 -0.16
CA ILE A 239 14.42 22.47 0.95
C ILE A 239 13.74 21.16 0.55
N ALA A 240 13.18 21.10 -0.66
CA ALA A 240 12.54 19.90 -1.17
C ALA A 240 13.53 18.73 -1.26
N LEU A 241 14.73 18.95 -1.83
CA LEU A 241 15.79 17.94 -1.89
C LEU A 241 16.25 17.49 -0.50
N ALA A 242 16.39 18.43 0.45
CA ALA A 242 16.74 18.11 1.83
C ALA A 242 15.65 17.27 2.53
N ALA A 243 14.37 17.54 2.27
CA ALA A 243 13.25 16.78 2.82
C ALA A 243 13.24 15.34 2.27
N PHE A 244 13.40 15.15 0.95
CA PHE A 244 13.51 13.82 0.35
C PHE A 244 14.72 13.05 0.88
N LYS A 245 15.89 13.70 0.99
CA LYS A 245 17.09 13.08 1.56
C LYS A 245 16.86 12.62 3.00
N ARG A 246 16.17 13.42 3.81
CA ARG A 246 15.84 13.08 5.20
C ARG A 246 14.88 11.88 5.27
N GLN A 247 13.84 11.86 4.43
CA GLN A 247 12.91 10.74 4.32
C GLN A 247 13.62 9.45 3.87
N ALA A 248 14.49 9.57 2.86
CA ALA A 248 15.25 8.46 2.31
C ALA A 248 16.21 7.83 3.32
N ASP A 249 16.88 8.65 4.15
CA ASP A 249 17.78 8.15 5.19
C ASP A 249 17.02 7.32 6.24
N TRP A 250 15.82 7.77 6.66
CA TRP A 250 14.93 7.00 7.53
C TRP A 250 14.43 5.70 6.89
N LEU A 251 13.97 5.77 5.64
CA LEU A 251 13.52 4.59 4.91
C LEU A 251 14.65 3.57 4.76
N GLY A 252 15.85 4.02 4.39
CA GLY A 252 17.04 3.18 4.28
C GLY A 252 17.42 2.51 5.60
N LEU A 253 17.39 3.26 6.71
CA LEU A 253 17.63 2.71 8.05
C LEU A 253 16.65 1.58 8.41
N ALA A 254 15.36 1.78 8.13
CA ALA A 254 14.35 0.75 8.37
C ALA A 254 14.56 -0.46 7.45
N MET A 255 14.77 -0.23 6.15
CA MET A 255 15.06 -1.31 5.20
C MET A 255 16.26 -2.15 5.64
N ALA A 256 17.37 -1.51 6.02
CA ALA A 256 18.55 -2.18 6.57
C ALA A 256 18.22 -3.07 7.77
N SER A 257 17.39 -2.57 8.69
CA SER A 257 16.95 -3.33 9.87
C SER A 257 16.12 -4.55 9.48
N TYR A 258 15.20 -4.42 8.53
CA TYR A 258 14.40 -5.54 8.03
C TYR A 258 15.23 -6.60 7.32
N THR A 259 16.28 -6.20 6.59
CA THR A 259 17.14 -7.15 5.89
C THR A 259 17.85 -8.11 6.85
N LEU A 260 18.06 -7.73 8.11
CA LEU A 260 18.65 -8.61 9.12
C LEU A 260 17.71 -9.73 9.56
N ILE A 261 16.40 -9.50 9.47
CA ILE A 261 15.37 -10.42 9.96
C ILE A 261 14.86 -11.30 8.81
N LEU A 262 14.72 -10.71 7.62
CA LEU A 262 13.97 -11.32 6.51
C LEU A 262 14.86 -11.74 5.32
N ASP A 263 16.08 -11.20 5.22
CA ASP A 263 17.02 -11.45 4.13
C ASP A 263 16.38 -11.51 2.72
N PRO A 264 15.64 -10.46 2.30
CA PRO A 264 14.90 -10.50 1.05
C PRO A 264 15.83 -10.42 -0.17
N GLN A 265 15.40 -11.00 -1.29
CA GLN A 265 16.06 -10.79 -2.59
C GLN A 265 15.77 -9.40 -3.17
N ALA A 266 14.59 -8.85 -2.87
CA ALA A 266 14.18 -7.52 -3.30
C ALA A 266 13.23 -6.83 -2.30
N ILE A 267 13.25 -5.50 -2.34
CA ILE A 267 12.33 -4.62 -1.65
C ILE A 267 11.65 -3.76 -2.72
N ILE A 268 10.34 -3.88 -2.81
CA ILE A 268 9.53 -3.15 -3.78
C ILE A 268 8.87 -1.95 -3.09
N ILE A 269 9.02 -0.76 -3.67
CA ILE A 269 8.44 0.48 -3.18
C ILE A 269 7.25 0.84 -4.08
N GLY A 270 6.06 0.87 -3.51
CA GLY A 270 4.80 1.23 -4.14
C GLY A 270 4.14 2.46 -3.52
N GLY A 271 2.93 2.76 -3.98
CA GLY A 271 2.14 3.92 -3.54
C GLY A 271 2.50 5.20 -4.28
N GLY A 272 1.90 6.33 -3.87
CA GLY A 272 2.06 7.62 -4.54
C GLY A 272 3.49 8.16 -4.54
N VAL A 273 4.36 7.64 -3.67
CA VAL A 273 5.77 8.06 -3.64
C VAL A 273 6.57 7.59 -4.85
N VAL A 274 6.09 6.58 -5.58
CA VAL A 274 6.74 6.08 -6.80
C VAL A 274 6.90 7.18 -7.85
N ASP A 275 5.98 8.15 -7.87
CA ASP A 275 6.05 9.30 -8.78
C ASP A 275 7.27 10.18 -8.52
N ALA A 276 7.86 10.14 -7.33
CA ALA A 276 9.13 10.83 -7.03
C ALA A 276 10.34 10.11 -7.63
N GLY A 277 10.22 8.82 -7.94
CA GLY A 277 11.25 7.99 -8.58
C GLY A 277 12.60 8.05 -7.85
N ASP A 278 13.64 8.42 -8.59
CA ASP A 278 15.03 8.47 -8.10
C ASP A 278 15.27 9.55 -7.03
N LEU A 279 14.33 10.47 -6.79
CA LEU A 279 14.43 11.40 -5.65
C LEU A 279 14.36 10.68 -4.30
N LEU A 280 13.69 9.53 -4.23
CA LEU A 280 13.55 8.74 -3.01
C LEU A 280 14.21 7.36 -3.13
N ILE A 281 13.91 6.61 -4.20
CA ILE A 281 14.25 5.18 -4.27
C ILE A 281 15.76 4.96 -4.22
N LYS A 282 16.52 5.70 -5.05
CA LYS A 282 17.97 5.58 -5.09
C LYS A 282 18.64 6.04 -3.78
N PRO A 283 18.35 7.23 -3.22
CA PRO A 283 18.89 7.64 -1.93
C PRO A 283 18.51 6.69 -0.77
N ALA A 284 17.31 6.11 -0.80
CA ALA A 284 16.89 5.14 0.22
C ALA A 284 17.65 3.82 0.09
N ALA A 285 17.93 3.35 -1.13
CA ALA A 285 18.78 2.19 -1.37
C ALA A 285 20.24 2.44 -0.91
N GLU A 286 20.78 3.62 -1.20
CA GLU A 286 22.11 4.03 -0.72
C GLU A 286 22.16 4.10 0.81
N ALA A 287 21.14 4.68 1.43
CA ALA A 287 21.01 4.72 2.89
C ALA A 287 20.85 3.32 3.50
N MET A 288 20.12 2.41 2.85
CA MET A 288 20.03 1.02 3.29
C MET A 288 21.42 0.37 3.32
N VAL A 289 22.20 0.48 2.25
CA VAL A 289 23.57 -0.07 2.22
C VAL A 289 24.45 0.55 3.30
N LYS A 290 24.32 1.87 3.52
CA LYS A 290 25.04 2.58 4.58
C LYS A 290 24.74 2.04 5.98
N TYR A 291 23.47 1.70 6.27
CA TYR A 291 23.05 1.25 7.60
C TYR A 291 23.06 -0.28 7.78
N MET A 292 23.19 -1.05 6.70
CA MET A 292 23.12 -2.52 6.74
C MET A 292 24.31 -3.14 7.47
N PRO A 293 24.09 -3.84 8.60
CA PRO A 293 25.14 -4.60 9.24
C PRO A 293 25.58 -5.76 8.35
N PHE A 294 26.89 -6.05 8.35
CA PHE A 294 27.50 -7.09 7.50
C PHE A 294 27.24 -6.92 6.00
N GLY A 295 26.97 -5.69 5.53
CA GLY A 295 26.64 -5.42 4.12
C GLY A 295 27.72 -5.81 3.11
N LYS A 296 28.98 -6.01 3.53
CA LYS A 296 30.09 -6.47 2.68
C LYS A 296 30.08 -8.00 2.48
N ASP A 297 29.45 -8.73 3.38
CA ASP A 297 29.50 -10.20 3.45
C ASP A 297 28.17 -10.85 3.06
N ARG A 298 27.26 -10.08 2.45
CA ARG A 298 25.92 -10.54 2.04
C ARG A 298 25.51 -9.96 0.69
N ASN A 299 24.57 -10.63 0.04
CA ASN A 299 23.93 -10.09 -1.15
C ASN A 299 23.05 -8.90 -0.76
N ILE A 300 23.18 -7.80 -1.49
CA ILE A 300 22.38 -6.59 -1.25
C ILE A 300 21.04 -6.76 -2.01
N PRO A 301 19.88 -6.63 -1.33
CA PRO A 301 18.60 -6.70 -2.01
C PRO A 301 18.45 -5.61 -3.06
N LYS A 302 17.77 -5.94 -4.15
CA LYS A 302 17.36 -4.94 -5.13
C LYS A 302 16.27 -4.05 -4.52
N VAL A 303 16.35 -2.74 -4.72
CA VAL A 303 15.27 -1.81 -4.38
C VAL A 303 14.63 -1.33 -5.68
N LEU A 304 13.34 -1.62 -5.88
CA LEU A 304 12.66 -1.40 -7.16
C LEU A 304 11.33 -0.68 -6.97
N ALA A 305 10.93 0.10 -7.98
CA ALA A 305 9.60 0.69 -8.03
C ALA A 305 8.53 -0.34 -8.42
N ALA A 306 7.36 -0.25 -7.79
CA ALA A 306 6.15 -0.97 -8.20
C ALA A 306 5.68 -0.52 -9.60
N LYS A 307 4.97 -1.40 -10.32
CA LYS A 307 4.48 -1.19 -11.70
C LYS A 307 2.97 -1.00 -11.80
N PHE A 308 2.19 -1.54 -10.89
CA PHE A 308 0.72 -1.53 -10.95
C PHE A 308 0.08 -0.25 -10.41
N GLY A 309 0.84 0.60 -9.73
CA GLY A 309 0.37 1.88 -9.21
C GLY A 309 -0.92 1.74 -8.41
N ASN A 310 -1.92 2.57 -8.73
CA ASN A 310 -3.20 2.60 -8.02
C ASN A 310 -4.09 1.36 -8.27
N ASP A 311 -3.76 0.52 -9.26
CA ASP A 311 -4.55 -0.67 -9.57
C ASP A 311 -4.06 -1.91 -8.82
N ALA A 312 -2.92 -1.84 -8.12
CA ALA A 312 -2.26 -2.98 -7.50
C ALA A 312 -3.17 -3.71 -6.49
N GLY A 313 -3.83 -2.99 -5.60
CA GLY A 313 -4.74 -3.59 -4.61
C GLY A 313 -5.91 -4.33 -5.26
N LEU A 314 -6.55 -3.70 -6.25
CA LEU A 314 -7.66 -4.30 -7.01
C LEU A 314 -7.21 -5.58 -7.75
N VAL A 315 -6.13 -5.50 -8.53
CA VAL A 315 -5.61 -6.63 -9.31
C VAL A 315 -5.17 -7.78 -8.40
N GLY A 316 -4.49 -7.44 -7.30
CA GLY A 316 -3.99 -8.41 -6.34
C GLY A 316 -5.12 -9.15 -5.63
N ALA A 317 -6.13 -8.41 -5.15
CA ALA A 317 -7.29 -9.01 -4.51
C ALA A 317 -8.06 -9.92 -5.49
N ALA A 318 -8.24 -9.48 -6.74
CA ALA A 318 -8.86 -10.31 -7.77
C ALA A 318 -8.09 -11.61 -8.02
N ASN A 319 -6.76 -11.54 -8.06
CA ASN A 319 -5.92 -12.72 -8.27
C ASN A 319 -5.96 -13.66 -7.07
N LEU A 320 -5.87 -13.14 -5.84
CA LEU A 320 -6.02 -13.96 -4.63
C LEU A 320 -7.39 -14.68 -4.59
N ALA A 321 -8.45 -14.05 -5.09
CA ALA A 321 -9.78 -14.66 -5.13
C ALA A 321 -9.88 -15.81 -6.15
N ARG A 322 -8.87 -15.97 -7.01
CA ARG A 322 -8.75 -17.06 -7.99
C ARG A 322 -7.96 -18.24 -7.44
N ASP A 323 -7.00 -18.00 -6.56
CA ASP A 323 -6.11 -19.01 -5.99
C ASP A 323 -6.84 -19.93 -4.99
#